data_AF-A0A1R1YQX8-F1
#
_entry.id   AF-A0A1R1YQX8-F1
#
_cell.length_a   1.000
_cell.length_b   1.000
_cell.length_c   1.000
_cell.angle_alpha   90.00
_cell.angle_beta   90.00
_cell.angle_gamma   90.00
#
_symmetry.space_group_name_H-M   'P 1'
#
loop_
_entity.id
_entity.type
_entity.pdbx_description
1 polymer ?
#
loop_
_entity_poly.entity_id
_entity_poly.type
_entity_poly.pdbx_seq_one_letter_code
_entity_poly.pdbx_strand_id
1 'polypeptide(L)'
;MITISFPKSIITKSQLGDTEKMRLIDNSFVTVCDMVNDISVLVRKKAFEILGKYKNVDSKFLLQTFSKQVMSHLKRPKTHIPIPGGDFDGGVYSEEFHILDSGAAGAFVHGLEDEFQEVRNSSIGIN
;
A
#
# COMPACT_ATOMS: atom_id res chain seq x y z
N MET A 1 14.69 -1.85 26.85
CA MET A 1 13.81 -1.54 25.71
C MET A 1 14.71 -1.17 24.54
N ILE A 2 15.01 -2.11 23.64
CA ILE A 2 15.98 -1.90 22.55
C ILE A 2 15.21 -1.34 21.35
N THR A 3 15.34 -0.04 21.12
CA THR A 3 14.87 0.60 19.89
C THR A 3 15.86 0.26 18.79
N ILE A 4 15.55 -0.75 17.97
CA ILE A 4 16.36 -1.07 16.79
C ILE A 4 16.14 0.08 15.79
N SER A 5 17.11 0.98 15.72
CA SER A 5 17.10 2.09 14.76
C SER A 5 17.47 1.51 13.39
N PHE A 6 16.46 1.23 12.58
CA PHE A 6 16.67 0.90 11.16
C PHE A 6 17.29 2.13 10.48
N PRO A 7 18.26 1.94 9.57
CA PRO A 7 18.87 3.06 8.89
C PRO A 7 17.78 3.88 8.21
N LYS A 8 17.77 5.20 8.49
CA LYS A 8 16.89 6.21 7.87
C LYS A 8 17.28 6.44 6.39
N SER A 9 17.62 5.38 5.66
CA SER A 9 18.00 5.47 4.25
C SER A 9 16.79 5.92 3.46
N ILE A 10 16.80 7.18 3.05
CA ILE A 10 15.81 7.77 2.16
C ILE A 10 16.28 7.53 0.73
N ILE A 11 15.37 7.05 -0.10
CA ILE A 11 15.55 6.99 -1.55
C ILE A 11 14.75 8.10 -2.22
N THR A 12 15.16 8.47 -3.42
CA THR A 12 14.40 9.34 -4.31
C THR A 12 13.81 8.49 -5.42
N LYS A 13 12.48 8.41 -5.51
CA LYS A 13 11.81 7.85 -6.68
C LYS A 13 11.56 8.98 -7.68
N SER A 14 12.11 8.86 -8.88
CA SER A 14 11.80 9.75 -9.99
C SER A 14 10.74 9.08 -10.86
N GLN A 15 9.54 9.65 -10.94
CA GLN A 15 8.47 9.20 -11.85
C GLN A 15 7.96 10.43 -12.61
N LEU A 16 8.04 10.41 -13.94
CA LEU A 16 7.49 11.42 -14.86
C LEU A 16 7.77 12.89 -14.47
N GLY A 17 8.99 13.19 -14.00
CA GLY A 17 9.42 14.56 -13.66
C GLY A 17 9.16 14.98 -12.22
N ASP A 18 8.44 14.19 -11.42
CA ASP A 18 8.32 14.39 -9.98
C ASP A 18 9.31 13.50 -9.22
N THR A 19 9.96 14.08 -8.21
CA THR A 19 10.87 13.37 -7.31
C THR A 19 10.25 13.27 -5.92
N GLU A 20 9.88 12.06 -5.52
CA GLU A 20 9.36 11.77 -4.20
C GLU A 20 10.44 11.11 -3.32
N LYS A 21 10.58 11.59 -2.08
CA LYS A 21 11.48 11.00 -1.09
C LYS A 21 10.72 10.00 -0.23
N MET A 22 11.23 8.78 -0.13
CA MET A 22 10.60 7.72 0.66
C MET A 22 11.65 6.90 1.41
N ARG A 23 11.30 6.33 2.57
CA ARG A 23 12.21 5.42 3.28
C ARG A 23 12.41 4.16 2.44
N LEU A 24 13.64 3.64 2.41
CA LEU A 24 13.99 2.43 1.69
C LEU A 24 13.12 1.24 2.12
N ILE A 25 12.86 1.11 3.43
CA ILE A 25 12.04 0.02 3.97
C ILE A 25 10.61 0.06 3.40
N ASP A 26 10.02 1.26 3.34
CA ASP A 26 8.69 1.45 2.79
C ASP A 26 8.68 1.18 1.28
N ASN A 27 9.75 1.57 0.57
CA ASN A 27 9.87 1.27 -0.85
C ASN A 27 9.95 -0.21 -1.12
N SER A 28 10.83 -0.91 -0.40
CA SER A 28 10.97 -2.34 -0.54
C SER A 28 9.67 -3.06 -0.21
N PHE A 29 8.93 -2.59 0.80
CA PHE A 29 7.63 -3.15 1.15
C PHE A 29 6.63 -3.00 -0.01
N VAL A 30 6.48 -1.80 -0.55
CA VAL A 30 5.60 -1.53 -1.70
C VAL A 30 5.98 -2.36 -2.92
N THR A 31 7.27 -2.47 -3.21
CA THR A 31 7.76 -3.30 -4.33
C THR A 31 7.45 -4.78 -4.14
N VAL A 32 7.53 -5.31 -2.91
CA VAL A 32 7.10 -6.69 -2.64
C VAL A 32 5.58 -6.82 -2.76
N CYS A 33 4.81 -5.80 -2.40
CA CYS A 33 3.37 -5.82 -2.66
C CYS A 33 3.04 -5.88 -4.16
N ASP A 34 3.81 -5.23 -5.04
CA ASP A 34 3.61 -5.37 -6.49
C ASP A 34 3.76 -6.84 -6.95
N MET A 35 4.66 -7.60 -6.32
CA MET A 35 4.92 -9.01 -6.64
C MET A 35 3.78 -9.96 -6.27
N VAL A 36 2.82 -9.53 -5.44
CA VAL A 36 1.66 -10.38 -5.09
C VAL A 36 0.70 -10.60 -6.26
N ASN A 37 0.84 -9.81 -7.32
CA ASN A 37 0.05 -9.93 -8.56
C ASN A 37 0.84 -10.58 -9.71
N ASP A 38 1.99 -11.20 -9.40
CA ASP A 38 2.82 -11.86 -10.41
C ASP A 38 2.11 -13.10 -11.02
N ILE A 39 2.39 -13.38 -12.29
CA ILE A 39 1.84 -14.53 -13.00
C ILE A 39 2.29 -15.87 -12.37
N SER A 40 3.48 -15.89 -11.77
CA SER A 40 4.04 -17.08 -11.12
C SER A 40 3.53 -17.23 -9.70
N VAL A 41 2.85 -18.34 -9.45
CA VAL A 41 2.39 -18.76 -8.12
C VAL A 41 3.52 -18.75 -7.10
N LEU A 42 4.72 -19.21 -7.51
CA LEU A 42 5.88 -19.24 -6.64
C LEU A 42 6.34 -17.83 -6.23
N VAL A 43 6.25 -16.86 -7.15
CA VAL A 43 6.58 -15.46 -6.85
C VAL A 43 5.59 -14.88 -5.86
N ARG A 44 4.28 -15.08 -6.08
CA ARG A 44 3.22 -14.63 -5.16
C ARG A 44 3.38 -15.22 -3.76
N LYS A 45 3.62 -16.53 -3.67
CA LYS A 45 3.90 -17.22 -2.40
C LYS A 45 5.10 -16.61 -1.68
N LYS A 46 6.22 -16.44 -2.37
CA LYS A 46 7.43 -15.86 -1.80
C LYS A 46 7.25 -14.40 -1.41
N ALA A 47 6.45 -13.64 -2.15
CA ALA A 47 6.08 -12.28 -1.76
C ALA A 47 5.41 -12.26 -0.38
N PHE A 48 4.41 -13.13 -0.14
CA PHE A 48 3.75 -13.21 1.18
C PHE A 48 4.68 -13.69 2.31
N GLU A 49 5.55 -14.68 2.06
CA GLU A 49 6.56 -15.09 3.05
C GLU A 49 7.50 -13.94 3.44
N ILE A 50 7.78 -13.02 2.52
CA ILE A 50 8.63 -11.85 2.76
C ILE A 50 7.81 -10.75 3.45
N LEU A 51 6.57 -10.47 3.00
CA LEU A 51 5.68 -9.47 3.60
C LEU A 51 5.50 -9.71 5.11
N GLY A 52 5.30 -10.96 5.52
CA GLY A 52 5.17 -11.34 6.93
C GLY A 52 6.41 -11.08 7.80
N LYS A 53 7.58 -10.80 7.20
CA LYS A 53 8.84 -10.53 7.91
C LYS A 53 9.15 -9.04 8.06
N TYR A 54 8.43 -8.16 7.36
CA TYR A 54 8.67 -6.73 7.44
C TYR A 54 8.36 -6.19 8.83
N LYS A 55 9.20 -5.24 9.27
CA LYS A 55 9.03 -4.50 10.52
C LYS A 55 9.28 -3.01 10.25
N ASN A 56 8.58 -2.14 10.98
CA ASN A 56 8.76 -0.68 10.93
C ASN A 56 8.43 -0.03 9.58
N VAL A 57 7.56 -0.66 8.81
CA VAL A 57 6.88 -0.05 7.66
C VAL A 57 5.92 1.02 8.18
N ASP A 58 5.84 2.14 7.47
CA ASP A 58 4.95 3.24 7.85
C ASP A 58 3.49 2.75 7.80
N SER A 59 2.69 3.16 8.79
CA SER A 59 1.32 2.69 8.95
C SER A 59 0.45 2.98 7.74
N LYS A 60 0.74 4.03 6.96
CA LYS A 60 -0.01 4.33 5.74
C LYS A 60 0.06 3.19 4.70
N PHE A 61 1.23 2.57 4.51
CA PHE A 61 1.38 1.46 3.57
C PHE A 61 0.73 0.17 4.09
N LEU A 62 0.80 -0.06 5.40
CA LEU A 62 0.13 -1.18 6.05
C LEU A 62 -1.39 -1.06 5.91
N LEU A 63 -1.96 0.11 6.20
CA LEU A 63 -3.38 0.39 6.05
C LEU A 63 -3.86 0.18 4.61
N GLN A 64 -3.07 0.60 3.61
CA GLN A 64 -3.35 0.30 2.20
C GLN A 64 -3.36 -1.20 1.90
N THR A 65 -2.36 -1.91 2.42
CA THR A 65 -2.17 -3.35 2.21
C THR A 65 -3.30 -4.19 2.78
N PHE A 66 -3.82 -3.80 3.95
CA PHE A 66 -4.89 -4.52 4.64
C PHE A 66 -6.31 -4.04 4.27
N SER A 67 -6.45 -2.95 3.53
CA SER A 67 -7.76 -2.43 3.13
C SER A 67 -8.40 -3.28 2.02
N LYS A 68 -9.68 -3.65 2.20
CA LYS A 68 -10.52 -4.27 1.16
C LYS A 68 -11.06 -3.25 0.14
N GLN A 69 -11.06 -1.97 0.50
CA GLN A 69 -11.50 -0.92 -0.40
C GLN A 69 -10.37 -0.56 -1.35
N VAL A 70 -10.34 -1.22 -2.51
CA VAL A 70 -9.70 -0.64 -3.70
C VAL A 70 -10.40 0.69 -3.93
N MET A 71 -9.70 1.82 -3.76
CA MET A 71 -10.29 3.15 -3.82
C MET A 71 -10.94 3.41 -5.19
N SER A 72 -12.22 3.10 -5.29
CA SER A 72 -13.06 3.40 -6.46
C SER A 72 -13.49 4.88 -6.51
N HIS A 73 -13.06 5.70 -5.54
CA HIS A 73 -13.39 7.12 -5.46
C HIS A 73 -12.27 8.05 -5.98
N LEU A 74 -11.47 7.60 -6.95
CA LEU A 74 -10.57 8.48 -7.71
C LEU A 74 -11.27 9.16 -8.91
N LYS A 75 -12.57 9.44 -8.82
CA LYS A 75 -13.20 10.42 -9.71
C LYS A 75 -13.18 11.77 -9.00
N ARG A 76 -12.12 12.53 -9.23
CA ARG A 76 -12.09 13.98 -8.94
C ARG A 76 -13.30 14.62 -9.65
N PRO A 77 -14.26 15.26 -8.97
CA PRO A 77 -15.04 16.31 -9.62
C PRO A 77 -14.09 17.50 -9.76
N LYS A 78 -13.59 17.74 -10.97
CA LYS A 78 -13.03 19.04 -11.31
C LYS A 78 -14.20 20.03 -11.32
N THR A 79 -14.38 20.77 -10.24
CA THR A 79 -14.87 22.17 -10.24
C THR A 79 -14.99 22.66 -8.80
N HIS A 80 -14.03 23.46 -8.38
CA HIS A 80 -14.21 24.37 -7.24
C HIS A 80 -15.09 25.53 -7.70
N ILE A 81 -16.41 25.43 -7.52
CA ILE A 81 -17.32 26.58 -7.58
C ILE A 81 -17.73 26.86 -6.15
N PRO A 82 -17.28 27.97 -5.52
CA PRO A 82 -17.80 28.37 -4.23
C PRO A 82 -19.26 28.83 -4.43
N ILE A 83 -20.22 28.11 -3.85
CA ILE A 83 -21.60 28.58 -3.72
C ILE A 83 -21.72 29.23 -2.34
N PRO A 84 -22.05 30.53 -2.23
CA PRO A 84 -22.24 31.18 -0.93
C PRO A 84 -23.54 30.70 -0.29
N GLY A 85 -23.46 30.06 0.88
CA GLY A 85 -24.60 29.87 1.79
C GLY A 85 -25.27 28.49 1.79
N GLY A 86 -24.51 27.42 2.08
CA GLY A 86 -25.05 26.09 2.34
C GLY A 86 -24.24 25.36 3.41
N ASP A 87 -24.94 24.66 4.30
CA ASP A 87 -24.46 24.13 5.57
C ASP A 87 -23.25 23.19 5.45
N PHE A 88 -22.38 23.25 6.46
CA PHE A 88 -21.21 22.40 6.64
C PHE A 88 -21.59 20.91 6.58
N ASP A 89 -21.46 20.29 5.42
CA ASP A 89 -21.27 18.85 5.34
C ASP A 89 -19.84 18.56 5.79
N GLY A 90 -19.73 17.75 6.84
CA GLY A 90 -18.47 17.37 7.46
C GLY A 90 -17.61 16.58 6.49
N GLY A 91 -16.85 17.30 5.65
CA GLY A 91 -15.71 16.79 4.91
C GLY A 91 -14.65 16.33 5.90
N VAL A 92 -14.87 15.14 6.47
CA VAL A 92 -13.91 14.41 7.29
C VAL A 92 -12.68 14.24 6.42
N TYR A 93 -11.64 15.00 6.76
CA TYR A 93 -10.24 14.83 6.37
C TYR A 93 -10.01 13.70 5.38
N SER A 94 -10.26 13.98 4.09
CA SER A 94 -9.53 13.31 3.03
C SER A 94 -8.12 13.89 3.09
N GLU A 95 -7.36 13.51 4.13
CA GLU A 95 -5.90 13.44 4.04
C GLU A 95 -5.65 12.85 2.68
N GLU A 96 -5.04 13.66 1.81
CA GLU A 96 -4.79 13.39 0.41
C GLU A 96 -4.03 12.06 0.35
N PHE A 97 -4.81 10.98 0.27
CA PHE A 97 -4.31 9.63 0.26
C PHE A 97 -3.81 9.47 -1.16
N HIS A 98 -2.61 10.04 -1.38
CA HIS A 98 -1.88 9.92 -2.60
C HIS A 98 -1.73 8.42 -2.79
N ILE A 99 -2.62 7.89 -3.61
CA ILE A 99 -2.65 6.53 -4.05
C ILE A 99 -1.24 6.36 -4.60
N LEU A 100 -0.40 5.63 -3.86
CA LEU A 100 0.74 5.04 -4.52
C LEU A 100 0.08 4.21 -5.61
N ASP A 101 0.34 4.53 -6.88
CA ASP A 101 -0.10 3.79 -8.08
C ASP A 101 0.45 2.34 -8.08
N SER A 102 0.49 1.70 -6.92
CA SER A 102 1.26 0.51 -6.59
C SER A 102 0.34 -0.59 -6.10
N GLY A 103 0.75 -1.82 -6.38
CA GLY A 103 0.13 -3.07 -5.97
C GLY A 103 0.04 -3.28 -4.46
N ALA A 104 0.43 -2.30 -3.63
CA ALA A 104 0.18 -2.29 -2.19
C ALA A 104 -1.30 -2.24 -1.84
N ALA A 105 -2.15 -1.54 -2.60
CA ALA A 105 -3.57 -1.43 -2.25
C ALA A 105 -4.28 -2.78 -2.30
N GLY A 106 -4.75 -3.29 -1.16
CA GLY A 106 -5.45 -4.58 -1.08
C GLY A 106 -4.58 -5.81 -1.36
N ALA A 107 -3.24 -5.68 -1.33
CA ALA A 107 -2.32 -6.80 -1.52
C ALA A 107 -2.60 -7.98 -0.57
N PHE A 108 -2.92 -7.69 0.70
CA PHE A 108 -3.21 -8.76 1.66
C PHE A 108 -4.51 -9.50 1.34
N VAL A 109 -5.53 -8.76 0.91
CA VAL A 109 -6.82 -9.34 0.49
C VAL A 109 -6.62 -10.25 -0.73
N HIS A 110 -5.82 -9.82 -1.71
CA HIS A 110 -5.43 -10.66 -2.86
C HIS A 110 -4.82 -12.00 -2.42
N GLY A 111 -3.95 -12.00 -1.40
CA GLY A 111 -3.36 -13.23 -0.87
C GLY A 111 -4.34 -14.18 -0.20
N LEU A 112 -5.41 -13.66 0.39
CA LEU A 112 -6.47 -14.48 1.00
C LEU A 112 -7.43 -15.05 -0.07
N GLU A 113 -7.63 -14.30 -1.15
CA GLU A 113 -8.52 -14.64 -2.26
C GLU A 113 -7.80 -15.37 -3.41
N ASP A 114 -6.49 -15.63 -3.29
CA ASP A 114 -5.69 -16.29 -4.33
C ASP A 114 -6.28 -17.66 -4.70
N GLU A 115 -6.21 -18.01 -5.99
CA GLU A 115 -6.72 -19.28 -6.51
C GLU A 115 -5.97 -20.50 -5.96
N PHE A 116 -4.67 -20.36 -5.65
CA PHE A 116 -3.83 -21.45 -5.16
C PHE A 116 -3.74 -21.47 -3.63
N GLN A 117 -3.98 -22.65 -3.05
CA GLN A 117 -3.94 -22.85 -1.61
C GLN A 117 -2.59 -22.50 -0.97
N GLU A 118 -1.48 -22.76 -1.67
CA GLU A 118 -0.16 -22.47 -1.11
C GLU A 118 0.09 -20.98 -0.91
N VAL A 119 -0.47 -20.11 -1.77
CA VAL A 119 -0.38 -18.66 -1.60
C VAL A 119 -1.24 -18.21 -0.42
N ARG A 120 -2.46 -18.77 -0.30
CA ARG A 120 -3.36 -18.51 0.83
C ARG A 120 -2.75 -18.91 2.17
N ASN A 121 -2.06 -20.05 2.24
CA ASN A 121 -1.39 -20.48 3.47
C ASN A 121 -0.24 -19.53 3.83
N SER A 122 0.60 -19.16 2.86
CA SER A 122 1.72 -18.24 3.10
C SER A 122 1.25 -16.83 3.49
N SER A 123 0.09 -16.35 3.02
CA SER A 123 -0.43 -15.03 3.40
C SER A 123 -0.83 -14.92 4.88
N ILE A 124 -1.23 -16.04 5.51
CA ILE A 124 -1.51 -16.12 6.95
C ILE A 124 -0.34 -16.67 7.78
N GLY A 125 0.83 -16.90 7.15
CA GLY A 125 2.04 -17.38 7.82
C GLY A 125 2.07 -18.87 8.15
N ILE A 126 1.24 -19.67 7.47
CA ILE A 126 1.26 -21.14 7.58
C ILE A 126 2.05 -21.69 6.39
N ASN A 127 3.16 -22.39 6.64
CA ASN A 127 4.00 -23.02 5.63
C ASN A 127 4.23 -24.49 5.96
#